data_AF-A0A4D4KWU5-F1
#
_entry.id   AF-A0A4D4KWU5-F1
#
_cell.length_a   1.000
_cell.length_b   1.000
_cell.length_c   1.000
_cell.angle_alpha   90.00
_cell.angle_beta   90.00
_cell.angle_gamma   90.00
#
_symmetry.space_group_name_H-M   'P 1'
#
loop_
_entity.id
_entity.type
_entity.pdbx_description
1 polymer ?
#
loop_
_entity_poly.entity_id
_entity_poly.type
_entity_poly.pdbx_seq_one_letter_code
_entity_poly.pdbx_strand_id
1 'polypeptide(L)'
;MIATSNGWNLYVGGNGGADPRHADLLAQDLDDEELIRLIDRFLMFYIRTADRLERTSAWLERIEGGLDHVREVVVEDSLGLGAELEAMMADHVAGYRDEWAETLGDPERLRRFVSFVNAPGAPDPTVKFVPERDQVKPDLTILSGPTLPVRTLEGTASR
;
A
#
# COMPACT_ATOMS: atom_id res chain seq x y z
N MET A 1 0.35 0.54 11.85
CA MET A 1 -0.43 0.21 13.06
C MET A 1 0.06 -1.11 13.62
N ILE A 2 0.08 -1.25 14.94
CA ILE A 2 0.46 -2.48 15.65
C ILE A 2 -0.66 -2.79 16.65
N ALA A 3 -1.25 -3.99 16.56
CA ALA A 3 -2.26 -4.45 17.50
C ALA A 3 -1.62 -4.80 18.85
N THR A 4 -2.30 -4.47 19.94
CA THR A 4 -1.92 -4.75 21.32
C THR A 4 -3.09 -5.39 22.07
N SER A 5 -2.87 -5.81 23.33
CA SER A 5 -3.97 -6.28 24.18
C SER A 5 -4.99 -5.20 24.54
N ASN A 6 -4.63 -3.93 24.39
CA ASN A 6 -5.42 -2.78 24.80
C ASN A 6 -6.03 -2.02 23.61
N GLY A 7 -5.79 -2.48 22.36
CA GLY A 7 -6.20 -1.78 21.16
C GLY A 7 -5.05 -1.65 20.16
N TRP A 8 -4.81 -0.44 19.67
CA TRP A 8 -3.86 -0.17 18.60
C TRP A 8 -2.84 0.92 18.92
N ASN A 9 -1.61 0.68 18.47
CA ASN A 9 -0.57 1.70 18.41
C ASN A 9 -0.40 2.19 16.97
N LEU A 10 -0.57 3.50 16.77
CA LEU A 10 -0.43 4.16 15.48
C LEU A 10 0.98 4.75 15.35
N TYR A 11 1.72 4.28 14.34
CA TYR A 11 3.05 4.76 13.98
C TYR A 11 3.04 5.42 12.61
N VAL A 12 3.81 6.50 12.43
CA VAL A 12 3.84 7.32 11.21
C VAL A 12 5.27 7.68 10.77
N GLY A 13 5.43 8.16 9.55
CA GLY A 13 6.72 8.67 9.06
C GLY A 13 7.78 7.61 8.72
N GLY A 14 7.43 6.32 8.69
CA GLY A 14 8.36 5.26 8.26
C GLY A 14 8.71 5.33 6.77
N ASN A 15 9.87 4.77 6.39
CA ASN A 15 10.32 4.70 5.00
C ASN A 15 11.13 3.42 4.74
N GLY A 16 10.71 2.62 3.75
CA GLY A 16 11.40 1.40 3.32
C GLY A 16 12.21 1.53 2.01
N GLY A 17 12.46 2.76 1.54
CA GLY A 17 13.18 3.04 0.29
C GLY A 17 14.70 3.17 0.47
N ALA A 18 15.31 3.98 -0.41
CA ALA A 18 16.77 4.19 -0.47
C ALA A 18 17.40 4.61 0.87
N ASP A 19 16.70 5.44 1.64
CA ASP A 19 17.06 5.83 3.00
C ASP A 19 16.06 5.20 3.98
N PRO A 20 16.36 4.04 4.57
CA PRO A 20 15.46 3.38 5.50
C PRO A 20 15.27 4.20 6.78
N ARG A 21 14.03 4.29 7.26
CA ARG A 21 13.67 5.00 8.50
C ARG A 21 12.56 4.25 9.23
N HIS A 22 12.73 4.05 10.53
CA HIS A 22 11.65 3.53 11.36
C HIS A 22 10.51 4.56 11.50
N ALA A 23 9.30 4.06 11.69
CA ALA A 23 8.15 4.91 11.99
C ALA A 23 8.16 5.32 13.47
N ASP A 24 7.65 6.51 13.76
CA ASP A 24 7.55 7.05 15.12
C ASP A 24 6.13 6.89 15.67
N LEU A 25 6.02 6.70 16.99
CA LEU A 25 4.74 6.53 17.67
C LEU A 25 3.96 7.86 17.72
N LEU A 26 2.79 7.89 17.09
CA LEU A 26 1.88 9.03 17.13
C LEU A 26 0.95 8.94 18.35
N ALA A 27 0.27 7.79 18.49
CA ALA A 27 -0.69 7.50 19.55
C ALA A 27 -0.76 5.99 19.85
N GLN A 28 -1.22 5.63 21.05
CA GLN A 28 -1.25 4.26 21.57
C GLN A 28 -2.57 3.95 22.27
N ASP A 29 -2.84 2.67 22.50
CA ASP A 29 -4.03 2.16 23.19
C ASP A 29 -5.36 2.65 22.58
N LEU A 30 -5.38 2.83 21.26
CA LEU A 30 -6.55 3.31 20.51
C LEU A 30 -7.56 2.19 20.28
N ASP A 31 -8.86 2.51 20.34
CA ASP A 31 -9.88 1.64 19.76
C ASP A 31 -9.94 1.76 18.22
N ASP A 32 -10.80 0.95 17.58
CA ASP A 32 -10.93 0.92 16.12
C ASP A 32 -11.43 2.26 15.55
N GLU A 33 -12.36 2.94 16.23
CA GLU A 33 -12.94 4.20 15.76
C GLU A 33 -11.92 5.34 15.90
N GLU A 34 -11.21 5.41 17.02
CA GLU A 34 -10.11 6.35 17.25
C GLU A 34 -8.97 6.15 16.27
N LEU A 35 -8.58 4.89 16.01
CA LEU A 35 -7.54 4.56 15.04
C LEU A 35 -7.89 5.09 13.64
N ILE A 36 -9.10 4.80 13.15
CA ILE A 36 -9.55 5.25 11.82
C ILE A 36 -9.56 6.78 11.79
N ARG A 37 -10.14 7.43 12.80
CA ARG A 37 -10.21 8.90 12.90
C ARG A 37 -8.82 9.55 12.84
N LEU A 38 -7.85 9.03 13.57
CA LEU A 38 -6.49 9.58 13.57
C LEU A 38 -5.75 9.30 12.26
N ILE A 39 -6.01 8.16 11.61
CA ILE A 39 -5.48 7.88 10.26
C ILE A 39 -6.02 8.91 9.26
N ASP A 40 -7.33 9.16 9.26
CA ASP A 40 -7.98 10.11 8.36
C ASP A 40 -7.39 11.50 8.51
N ARG A 41 -7.33 11.99 9.75
CA ARG A 41 -6.73 13.28 10.09
C ARG A 41 -5.26 13.36 9.68
N PHE A 42 -4.45 12.34 9.99
CA PHE A 42 -3.04 12.31 9.63
C PHE A 42 -2.84 12.39 8.11
N LEU A 43 -3.57 11.57 7.35
CA LEU A 43 -3.44 11.51 5.89
C LEU A 43 -3.88 12.82 5.25
N MET A 44 -4.99 13.41 5.69
CA MET A 44 -5.48 14.68 5.13
C MET A 44 -4.57 15.86 5.51
N PHE A 45 -4.06 15.89 6.75
CA PHE A 45 -3.10 16.91 7.17
C PHE A 45 -1.80 16.81 6.36
N TYR A 46 -1.30 15.59 6.17
CA TYR A 46 -0.16 15.31 5.29
C TYR A 46 -0.41 15.78 3.85
N ILE A 47 -1.51 15.38 3.23
CA ILE A 47 -1.86 15.77 1.85
C ILE A 47 -1.91 17.30 1.68
N ARG A 48 -2.40 18.02 2.70
CA ARG A 48 -2.54 19.48 2.66
C ARG A 48 -1.21 20.23 2.80
N THR A 49 -0.23 19.64 3.48
CA THR A 49 0.99 20.35 3.91
C THR A 49 2.28 19.81 3.30
N ALA A 50 2.22 18.63 2.68
CA ALA A 50 3.35 18.02 1.99
C ALA A 50 3.56 18.61 0.59
N ASP A 51 4.81 18.62 0.16
CA ASP A 51 5.17 18.96 -1.20
C ASP A 51 4.79 17.82 -2.15
N ARG A 52 4.66 18.15 -3.44
CA ARG A 52 4.30 17.17 -4.47
C ARG A 52 5.38 16.08 -4.58
N LEU A 53 4.97 14.82 -4.52
CA LEU A 53 5.85 13.63 -4.52
C LEU A 53 6.78 13.53 -3.29
N GLU A 54 6.51 14.31 -2.23
CA GLU A 54 7.17 14.13 -0.96
C GLU A 54 6.71 12.81 -0.32
N ARG A 55 7.58 12.16 0.47
CA ARG A 55 7.22 11.00 1.28
C ARG A 55 6.95 11.44 2.70
N THR A 56 6.02 10.77 3.39
CA THR A 56 5.66 11.09 4.78
C THR A 56 6.86 11.19 5.72
N SER A 57 7.92 10.41 5.50
CA SER A 57 9.16 10.49 6.29
C SER A 57 9.90 11.81 6.12
N ALA A 58 10.08 12.25 4.86
CA ALA A 58 10.79 13.48 4.52
C ALA A 58 9.95 14.71 4.92
N TRP A 59 8.64 14.63 4.70
CA TRP A 59 7.69 15.63 5.17
C TRP A 59 7.75 15.83 6.68
N LEU A 60 7.77 14.75 7.46
CA LEU A 60 7.81 14.80 8.92
C LEU A 60 9.13 15.40 9.45
N GLU A 61 10.23 15.21 8.74
CA GLU A 61 11.53 15.82 9.05
C GLU A 61 11.58 17.32 8.70
N ARG A 62 10.86 17.72 7.65
CA ARG A 62 10.82 19.11 7.16
C ARG A 62 9.85 19.99 7.94
N ILE A 63 8.70 19.45 8.35
CA ILE A 63 7.64 20.24 8.99
C ILE A 63 8.14 20.81 10.33
N GLU A 64 7.85 22.08 10.57
CA GLU A 64 8.25 22.75 11.80
C GLU A 64 7.61 22.07 13.02
N GLY A 65 8.42 21.80 14.04
CA GLY A 65 8.01 21.04 15.23
C GLY A 65 7.86 19.53 15.02
N GLY A 66 8.04 19.02 13.80
CA GLY A 66 8.09 17.60 13.49
C GLY A 66 6.89 16.81 14.03
N LEU A 67 7.18 15.65 14.64
CA LEU A 67 6.14 14.77 15.17
C LEU A 67 5.30 15.40 16.28
N ASP A 68 5.88 16.24 17.13
CA ASP A 68 5.14 16.84 18.24
C ASP A 68 4.09 17.81 17.73
N HIS A 69 4.44 18.62 16.71
CA HIS A 69 3.46 19.48 16.05
C HIS A 69 2.35 18.67 15.36
N VAL A 70 2.72 17.58 14.66
CA VAL A 70 1.72 16.69 14.05
C VAL A 70 0.79 16.10 15.12
N ARG A 71 1.31 15.70 16.28
CA ARG A 71 0.50 15.18 17.38
C ARG A 71 -0.48 16.23 17.90
N GLU A 72 -0.02 17.45 18.15
CA GLU A 72 -0.87 18.57 18.59
C GLU A 72 -2.03 18.82 17.61
N VAL A 73 -1.77 18.82 16.31
CA VAL A 73 -2.81 19.11 15.30
C VAL A 73 -3.75 17.93 15.08
N VAL A 74 -3.21 16.72 14.96
CA VAL A 74 -3.97 15.53 14.54
C VAL A 74 -4.69 14.87 15.71
N VAL A 75 -4.02 14.77 16.86
CA VAL A 75 -4.53 14.08 18.06
C VAL A 75 -5.27 15.07 18.96
N GLU A 76 -4.62 16.18 19.31
CA GLU A 76 -5.18 17.16 20.25
C GLU A 76 -6.08 18.22 19.59
N ASP A 77 -6.21 18.19 18.26
CA ASP A 77 -6.98 19.13 17.45
C ASP A 77 -6.69 20.61 17.78
N SER A 78 -5.41 20.94 18.02
CA SER A 78 -4.98 22.26 18.50
C SER A 78 -5.34 23.42 17.56
N LEU A 79 -5.57 23.12 16.28
CA LEU A 79 -5.99 24.08 15.24
C LEU A 79 -7.49 24.04 14.93
N GLY A 80 -8.26 23.13 15.54
CA GLY A 80 -9.69 22.95 15.26
C GLY A 80 -9.99 22.46 13.83
N LEU A 81 -9.07 21.71 13.24
CA LEU A 81 -9.16 21.20 11.86
C LEU A 81 -9.71 19.77 11.79
N GLY A 82 -9.80 19.05 12.91
CA GLY A 82 -10.12 17.62 12.95
C GLY A 82 -11.38 17.27 12.16
N ALA A 83 -12.48 17.99 12.37
CA ALA A 83 -13.74 17.75 11.66
C ALA A 83 -13.65 18.03 10.15
N GLU A 84 -12.89 19.05 9.74
CA GLU A 84 -12.67 19.35 8.31
C GLU A 84 -11.85 18.24 7.65
N LEU A 85 -10.80 17.77 8.30
CA LEU A 85 -9.95 16.69 7.80
C LEU A 85 -10.74 15.36 7.69
N GLU A 86 -11.58 15.05 8.68
CA GLU A 86 -12.46 13.87 8.64
C GLU A 86 -13.47 13.97 7.47
N ALA A 87 -14.08 15.14 7.26
CA ALA A 87 -15.00 15.35 6.14
C ALA A 87 -14.30 15.20 4.78
N MET A 88 -13.08 15.72 4.63
CA MET A 88 -12.28 15.55 3.41
C MET A 88 -12.00 14.07 3.10
N MET A 89 -11.70 13.26 4.12
CA MET A 89 -11.51 11.82 3.93
C MET A 89 -12.83 11.13 3.57
N ALA A 90 -13.93 11.46 4.24
CA ALA A 90 -15.23 10.90 3.93
C ALA A 90 -15.62 11.16 2.46
N ASP A 91 -15.40 12.38 1.96
CA ASP A 91 -15.63 12.73 0.56
C ASP A 91 -14.70 11.95 -0.39
N HIS A 92 -13.43 11.80 -0.03
CA HIS A 92 -12.47 11.01 -0.81
C HIS A 92 -12.90 9.55 -0.93
N VAL A 93 -13.29 8.92 0.18
CA VAL A 93 -13.75 7.53 0.23
C VAL A 93 -15.08 7.38 -0.51
N ALA A 94 -16.02 8.31 -0.36
CA ALA A 94 -17.30 8.29 -1.08
C ALA A 94 -17.12 8.36 -2.60
N GLY A 95 -16.07 9.04 -3.07
CA GLY A 95 -15.70 9.12 -4.48
C GLY A 95 -14.89 7.93 -5.01
N TYR A 96 -14.39 7.04 -4.14
CA TYR A 96 -13.54 5.93 -4.55
C TYR A 96 -14.30 4.94 -5.42
N ARG A 97 -13.65 4.51 -6.51
CA ARG A 97 -14.14 3.45 -7.40
C ARG A 97 -13.04 2.45 -7.69
N ASP A 98 -13.36 1.17 -7.56
CA ASP A 98 -12.47 0.09 -7.97
C ASP A 98 -12.56 -0.12 -9.48
N GLU A 99 -11.56 0.40 -10.20
CA GLU A 99 -11.47 0.30 -11.66
C GLU A 99 -11.40 -1.15 -12.15
N TRP A 100 -10.88 -2.09 -11.34
CA TRP A 100 -10.85 -3.51 -11.69
C TRP A 100 -12.22 -4.13 -11.57
N ALA A 101 -12.94 -3.86 -10.48
CA ALA A 101 -14.32 -4.30 -10.34
C ALA A 101 -15.21 -3.74 -11.47
N GLU A 102 -15.04 -2.46 -11.82
CA GLU A 102 -15.74 -1.88 -12.97
C GLU A 102 -15.35 -2.55 -14.29
N THR A 103 -14.07 -2.85 -14.48
CA THR A 103 -13.57 -3.54 -15.67
C THR A 103 -14.18 -4.93 -15.81
N LEU A 104 -14.28 -5.70 -14.71
CA LEU A 104 -14.94 -7.02 -14.72
C LEU A 104 -16.44 -6.93 -15.07
N GLY A 105 -17.08 -5.80 -14.78
CA GLY A 105 -18.47 -5.53 -15.14
C GLY A 105 -18.69 -5.03 -16.58
N ASP A 106 -17.63 -4.70 -17.30
CA ASP A 106 -17.69 -4.13 -18.66
C ASP A 106 -17.12 -5.13 -19.70
N PRO A 107 -17.99 -5.79 -20.48
CA PRO A 107 -17.58 -6.73 -21.51
C PRO A 107 -16.64 -6.13 -22.58
N GLU A 108 -16.72 -4.82 -22.87
CA GLU A 108 -15.81 -4.17 -23.81
C GLU A 108 -14.42 -3.96 -23.22
N ARG A 109 -14.32 -3.57 -21.94
CA ARG A 109 -13.02 -3.47 -21.26
C ARG A 109 -12.39 -4.85 -21.08
N LEU A 110 -13.18 -5.86 -20.73
CA LEU A 110 -12.72 -7.25 -20.58
C LEU A 110 -12.07 -7.81 -21.87
N ARG A 111 -12.58 -7.45 -23.05
CA ARG A 111 -12.00 -7.89 -24.34
C ARG A 111 -10.55 -7.46 -24.53
N ARG A 112 -10.05 -6.47 -23.77
CA ARG A 112 -8.64 -6.05 -23.81
C ARG A 112 -7.71 -7.04 -23.11
N PHE A 113 -8.25 -7.91 -22.26
CA PHE A 113 -7.49 -8.89 -21.45
C PHE A 113 -7.53 -10.29 -22.08
N VAL A 114 -7.24 -10.40 -23.38
CA VAL A 114 -7.07 -11.67 -24.10
C VAL A 114 -5.63 -11.82 -24.58
N SER A 115 -5.14 -13.04 -24.69
CA SER A 115 -3.77 -13.32 -25.15
C SER A 115 -3.51 -12.80 -26.57
N PHE A 116 -4.50 -12.91 -27.47
CA PHE A 116 -4.38 -12.47 -28.86
C PHE A 116 -5.64 -11.74 -29.33
N VAL A 117 -5.49 -10.46 -29.69
CA VAL A 117 -6.61 -9.62 -30.18
C VAL A 117 -7.24 -10.20 -31.45
N ASN A 118 -6.44 -10.81 -32.32
CA ASN A 118 -6.86 -11.42 -33.58
C ASN A 118 -7.34 -12.88 -33.43
N ALA A 119 -7.10 -13.52 -32.28
CA ALA A 119 -7.50 -14.90 -32.01
C ALA A 119 -7.92 -15.07 -30.53
N PRO A 120 -9.05 -14.47 -30.09
CA PRO A 120 -9.40 -14.37 -28.67
C PRO A 120 -9.65 -15.71 -27.97
N GLY A 121 -9.99 -16.76 -28.74
CA GLY A 121 -10.21 -18.12 -28.23
C GLY A 121 -8.98 -19.04 -28.36
N ALA A 122 -7.88 -18.57 -28.96
CA ALA A 122 -6.66 -19.35 -29.06
C ALA A 122 -5.88 -19.25 -27.73
N PRO A 123 -5.56 -20.38 -27.07
CA PRO A 123 -4.73 -20.35 -25.88
C PRO A 123 -3.32 -19.89 -26.23
N ASP A 124 -2.67 -19.15 -25.33
CA ASP A 124 -1.26 -18.80 -25.46
C ASP A 124 -0.41 -20.08 -25.36
N PRO A 125 0.32 -20.49 -26.43
CA PRO A 125 1.13 -21.69 -26.40
C PRO A 125 2.33 -21.60 -25.44
N THR A 126 2.68 -20.40 -24.97
CA THR A 126 3.77 -20.16 -24.02
C THR A 126 3.33 -20.25 -22.55
N VAL A 127 2.02 -20.33 -22.29
CA VAL A 127 1.45 -20.39 -20.93
C VAL A 127 0.61 -21.64 -20.78
N LYS A 128 1.05 -22.54 -19.88
CA LYS A 128 0.28 -23.71 -19.45
C LYS A 128 0.23 -23.71 -17.94
N PHE A 129 -0.87 -24.22 -17.38
CA PHE A 129 -1.02 -24.35 -15.94
C PHE A 129 -1.09 -25.82 -15.52
N VAL A 130 -0.51 -26.14 -14.37
CA VAL A 130 -0.47 -27.48 -13.77
C VAL A 130 -0.88 -27.41 -12.29
N PRO A 131 -1.58 -28.43 -11.75
CA PRO A 131 -1.91 -28.48 -10.34
C PRO A 131 -0.68 -28.84 -9.49
N GLU A 132 -0.50 -28.18 -8.36
CA GLU A 132 0.48 -28.50 -7.32
C GLU A 132 -0.10 -28.14 -5.95
N ARG A 133 -0.19 -29.10 -5.03
CA ARG A 133 -0.71 -28.90 -3.66
C ARG A 133 -2.07 -28.19 -3.64
N ASP A 134 -3.00 -28.69 -4.46
CA ASP A 134 -4.36 -28.16 -4.63
C ASP A 134 -4.42 -26.72 -5.18
N GLN A 135 -3.30 -26.17 -5.68
CA GLN A 135 -3.24 -24.87 -6.33
C GLN A 135 -2.87 -24.99 -7.80
N VAL A 136 -3.36 -24.05 -8.61
CA VAL A 136 -3.02 -23.95 -10.04
C VAL A 136 -1.79 -23.06 -10.17
N LYS A 137 -0.69 -23.59 -10.73
CA LYS A 137 0.53 -22.82 -10.99
C LYS A 137 0.92 -22.87 -12.47
N PRO A 138 1.70 -21.91 -12.98
CA PRO A 138 2.27 -22.02 -14.32
C PRO A 138 3.24 -23.22 -14.43
N ASP A 139 3.23 -23.87 -15.59
CA ASP A 139 4.17 -24.91 -15.99
C ASP A 139 5.54 -24.28 -16.27
N LEU A 140 6.44 -24.38 -15.29
CA LEU A 140 7.77 -23.76 -15.35
C LEU A 140 8.65 -24.34 -16.46
N THR A 141 8.40 -25.57 -16.90
CA THR A 141 9.15 -26.22 -17.99
C THR A 141 8.90 -25.52 -19.34
N ILE A 142 7.67 -25.02 -19.54
CA ILE A 142 7.31 -24.25 -20.74
C ILE A 142 7.82 -22.81 -20.63
N LEU A 143 7.72 -22.19 -19.44
CA LEU A 143 8.12 -20.79 -19.23
C LEU A 143 9.63 -20.55 -19.26
N SER A 144 10.44 -21.57 -18.96
CA SER A 144 11.88 -21.39 -18.69
C SER A 144 12.80 -22.33 -19.46
N GLY A 145 12.23 -23.23 -20.27
CA GLY A 145 12.95 -24.37 -20.84
C GLY A 145 13.18 -25.50 -19.83
N PRO A 146 13.83 -26.61 -20.25
CA PRO A 146 13.97 -27.82 -19.44
C PRO A 146 14.84 -27.64 -18.19
N THR A 147 15.61 -26.56 -18.11
CA THR A 147 16.57 -26.32 -17.04
C THR A 147 16.51 -24.86 -16.59
N LEU A 148 15.91 -24.62 -15.43
CA LEU A 148 16.11 -23.39 -14.66
C LEU A 148 17.40 -23.55 -13.84
N PRO A 149 18.51 -22.84 -14.15
CA PRO A 149 19.67 -22.88 -13.28
C PRO A 149 19.31 -22.24 -11.94
N VAL A 150 19.15 -23.05 -10.91
CA VAL A 150 19.06 -22.60 -9.53
C VAL A 150 20.44 -22.04 -9.18
N ARG A 151 20.57 -20.72 -9.08
CA ARG A 151 21.74 -20.13 -8.43
C ARG A 151 21.63 -20.46 -6.95
N THR A 152 22.33 -21.50 -6.50
CA THR A 152 22.62 -21.67 -5.09
C THR A 152 23.48 -20.49 -4.65
N LEU A 153 23.06 -19.80 -3.59
CA LEU A 153 23.90 -18.82 -2.90
C LEU A 153 25.01 -19.58 -2.19
N GLU A 154 26.01 -20.02 -2.93
CA GLU A 154 27.26 -20.51 -2.36
C GLU A 154 28.35 -19.44 -2.54
N GLY A 155 28.78 -18.87 -1.41
CA GLY A 155 30.13 -18.35 -1.28
C GLY A 155 30.32 -16.84 -1.22
N THR A 156 29.69 -16.15 -0.26
CA THR A 156 30.45 -15.12 0.45
C THR A 156 31.44 -15.79 1.39
N ALA A 157 32.71 -15.41 1.23
CA ALA A 157 33.90 -15.63 2.09
C ALA A 157 34.84 -16.80 1.73
N SER A 158 36.03 -16.43 1.21
CA SER A 158 37.27 -16.53 1.99
C SER A 158 38.39 -15.67 1.37
N ARG A 159 38.83 -14.67 2.15
CA ARG A 159 40.07 -13.85 2.11
C ARG A 159 40.56 -13.26 0.80
#